data_AF-A0A384JSY6-F1
#
_entry.id   AF-A0A384JSY6-F1
#
_cell.length_a   1.000
_cell.length_b   1.000
_cell.length_c   1.000
_cell.angle_alpha   90.00
_cell.angle_beta   90.00
_cell.angle_gamma   90.00
#
_symmetry.space_group_name_H-M   'P 1'
#
loop_
_entity.id
_entity.type
_entity.pdbx_description
1 polymer ?
#
loop_
_entity_poly.entity_id
_entity_poly.type
_entity_poly.pdbx_seq_one_letter_code
_entity_poly.pdbx_strand_id
1 'polypeptide(L)'
;MAQEIIADLNTSLSARDIRQLNEILDWAIFGYKYSTIDQIRAPLWLSSGKLPVQPLERKLKENSGKVFPNLEDGTVSVPSQLPLLASYYSQFKDFLKARNVFRDDTVTSIAILDDGPGNDSIGYETLAWILPHAGDDQYALSIRSLICPDTSIWSNDGQDDQEEYSIESTRNGPIKLSCEGACGKKWTYADDFYVCKSCDRIAFCSNCLEKLKRNRLARWNCRPEHSWLHIPPWKDDNEPGKGMIRVLDEAGSPKEVKISDWIKDLKRIWDIE
;
A
#
# COMPACT_ATOMS: atom_id res chain seq x y z
N MET A 1 -16.04 -17.48 10.12
CA MET A 1 -16.31 -16.04 9.92
C MET A 1 -16.77 -15.69 8.51
N ALA A 2 -15.93 -15.73 7.46
CA ALA A 2 -16.39 -15.35 6.10
C ALA A 2 -17.49 -16.28 5.54
N GLN A 3 -17.36 -17.60 5.72
CA GLN A 3 -18.40 -18.56 5.30
C GLN A 3 -19.69 -18.46 6.12
N GLU A 4 -19.58 -18.10 7.41
CA GLU A 4 -20.75 -17.85 8.27
C GLU A 4 -21.44 -16.55 7.88
N ILE A 5 -20.69 -15.50 7.55
CA ILE A 5 -21.24 -14.23 7.04
C ILE A 5 -21.89 -14.45 5.67
N ILE A 6 -21.28 -15.23 4.77
CA ILE A 6 -21.88 -15.57 3.47
C ILE A 6 -23.14 -16.43 3.66
N ALA A 7 -23.13 -17.38 4.60
CA ALA A 7 -24.31 -18.19 4.92
C ALA A 7 -25.44 -17.35 5.54
N ASP A 8 -25.12 -16.43 6.45
CA ASP A 8 -26.08 -15.48 7.04
C ASP A 8 -26.62 -14.51 5.98
N LEU A 9 -25.77 -13.99 5.09
CA LEU A 9 -26.21 -13.11 4.01
C LEU A 9 -27.09 -13.85 2.99
N ASN A 10 -26.74 -15.10 2.66
CA ASN A 10 -27.55 -15.93 1.75
C ASN A 10 -28.89 -16.37 2.36
N THR A 11 -29.02 -16.39 3.69
CA THR A 11 -30.27 -16.71 4.37
C THR A 11 -31.11 -15.47 4.70
N SER A 12 -30.48 -14.31 4.91
CA SER A 12 -31.16 -13.05 5.28
C SER A 12 -31.50 -12.14 4.11
N LEU A 13 -30.82 -12.26 2.96
CA LEU A 13 -31.05 -11.43 1.79
C LEU A 13 -31.82 -12.19 0.70
N SER A 14 -32.80 -11.52 0.10
CA SER A 14 -33.47 -12.08 -1.08
C SER A 14 -32.51 -12.17 -2.26
N ALA A 15 -32.78 -13.05 -3.23
CA ALA A 15 -31.99 -13.13 -4.47
C ALA A 15 -31.91 -11.78 -5.22
N ARG A 16 -32.89 -10.89 -5.03
CA ARG A 16 -32.86 -9.52 -5.55
C ARG A 16 -31.87 -8.64 -4.78
N ASP A 17 -31.83 -8.75 -3.46
CA ASP A 17 -30.91 -8.00 -2.62
C ASP A 17 -29.45 -8.44 -2.81
N ILE A 18 -29.23 -9.74 -3.01
CA ILE A 18 -27.90 -10.30 -3.34
C ILE A 18 -27.41 -9.73 -4.69
N ARG A 19 -28.26 -9.67 -5.71
CA ARG A 19 -27.89 -9.04 -7.00
C ARG A 19 -27.56 -7.56 -6.86
N GLN A 20 -28.35 -6.81 -6.09
CA GLN A 20 -28.06 -5.40 -5.84
C GLN A 20 -26.75 -5.22 -5.04
N LEU A 21 -26.49 -6.10 -4.07
CA LEU A 21 -25.25 -6.06 -3.30
C LEU A 21 -24.05 -6.39 -4.17
N ASN A 22 -24.14 -7.40 -5.04
CA ASN A 22 -23.06 -7.73 -5.98
C ASN A 22 -22.79 -6.59 -6.95
N GLU A 23 -23.84 -5.93 -7.48
CA GLU A 23 -23.67 -4.74 -8.32
C GLU A 23 -22.96 -3.61 -7.55
N ILE A 24 -23.38 -3.33 -6.31
CA ILE A 24 -22.71 -2.34 -5.45
C ILE A 24 -21.27 -2.73 -5.17
N LEU A 25 -21.00 -4.02 -4.92
CA LEU A 25 -19.66 -4.53 -4.73
C LEU A 25 -18.83 -4.39 -6.00
N ASP A 26 -19.39 -4.64 -7.18
CA ASP A 26 -18.65 -4.46 -8.43
C ASP A 26 -18.26 -2.99 -8.63
N TRP A 27 -19.14 -2.04 -8.32
CA TRP A 27 -18.78 -0.61 -8.41
C TRP A 27 -17.92 -0.10 -7.25
N ALA A 28 -18.10 -0.63 -6.04
CA ALA A 28 -17.30 -0.29 -4.87
C ALA A 28 -15.95 -1.01 -4.85
N ILE A 29 -15.80 -2.11 -5.59
CA ILE A 29 -14.54 -2.86 -5.73
C ILE A 29 -13.85 -2.46 -7.03
N PHE A 30 -14.54 -2.15 -8.14
CA PHE A 30 -13.90 -1.82 -9.41
C PHE A 30 -13.98 -0.33 -9.81
N GLY A 31 -14.58 0.53 -8.98
CA GLY A 31 -14.71 1.98 -9.24
C GLY A 31 -13.43 2.77 -8.99
N TYR A 32 -13.03 3.60 -9.96
CA TYR A 32 -11.78 4.38 -9.99
C TYR A 32 -11.76 5.60 -9.05
N LYS A 33 -12.85 5.95 -8.35
CA LYS A 33 -12.92 7.09 -7.41
C LYS A 33 -13.89 6.84 -6.25
N TYR A 34 -13.62 7.49 -5.12
CA TYR A 34 -14.57 7.67 -4.00
C TYR A 34 -15.94 8.05 -4.54
N SER A 35 -16.95 7.25 -4.21
CA SER A 35 -18.32 7.49 -4.66
C SER A 35 -19.17 7.89 -3.46
N THR A 36 -19.83 9.04 -3.55
CA THR A 36 -20.86 9.41 -2.58
C THR A 36 -22.06 8.48 -2.72
N ILE A 37 -22.91 8.40 -1.70
CA ILE A 37 -24.10 7.54 -1.77
C ILE A 37 -25.03 7.92 -2.93
N ASP A 38 -25.08 9.20 -3.30
CA ASP A 38 -25.81 9.65 -4.49
C ASP A 38 -25.17 9.19 -5.81
N GLN A 39 -23.85 9.11 -5.88
CA GLN A 39 -23.15 8.58 -7.05
C GLN A 39 -23.35 7.06 -7.19
N ILE A 40 -23.56 6.33 -6.09
CA ILE A 40 -23.89 4.89 -6.10
C ILE A 40 -25.36 4.66 -6.50
N ARG A 41 -26.27 5.59 -6.21
CA ARG A 41 -27.69 5.49 -6.62
C ARG A 41 -27.87 5.52 -8.14
N ALA A 42 -27.04 6.27 -8.86
CA ALA A 42 -27.11 6.38 -10.33
C ALA A 42 -26.92 5.04 -11.07
N PRO A 43 -25.85 4.25 -10.85
CA PRO A 43 -25.67 2.95 -11.50
C PRO A 43 -26.72 1.91 -11.03
N LEU A 44 -27.20 1.96 -9.79
CA LEU A 44 -28.30 1.11 -9.31
C LEU A 44 -29.61 1.34 -10.08
N TRP A 45 -29.91 2.60 -10.40
CA TRP A 45 -31.04 2.94 -11.25
C TRP A 45 -30.82 2.52 -12.70
N LEU A 46 -29.62 2.74 -13.25
CA LEU A 46 -29.31 2.40 -14.65
C LEU A 46 -29.31 0.89 -14.93
N SER A 47 -28.87 0.07 -13.97
CA SER A 47 -28.82 -1.39 -14.13
C SER A 47 -30.19 -2.07 -13.95
N SER A 48 -31.08 -1.51 -13.14
CA SER A 48 -32.31 -2.20 -12.71
C SER A 48 -33.61 -1.42 -12.87
N GLY A 49 -33.53 -0.13 -13.24
CA GLY A 49 -34.67 0.79 -13.36
C GLY A 49 -35.40 1.07 -12.04
N LYS A 50 -34.81 0.70 -10.89
CA LYS A 50 -35.45 0.77 -9.57
C LYS A 50 -34.46 1.14 -8.48
N LEU A 51 -34.75 2.19 -7.71
CA LEU A 51 -34.01 2.50 -6.49
C LEU A 51 -34.49 1.64 -5.31
N PRO A 52 -33.64 1.41 -4.29
CA PRO A 52 -34.06 0.77 -3.04
C PRO A 52 -35.19 1.57 -2.35
N VAL A 53 -36.12 0.85 -1.71
CA VAL A 53 -37.32 1.44 -1.08
C VAL A 53 -36.99 2.18 0.24
N GLN A 54 -35.89 1.79 0.89
CA GLN A 54 -35.35 2.47 2.06
C GLN A 54 -34.10 3.29 1.67
N PRO A 55 -33.77 4.37 2.39
CA PRO A 55 -32.55 5.15 2.13
C PRO A 55 -31.33 4.24 2.10
N LEU A 56 -30.56 4.32 1.01
CA LEU A 56 -29.43 3.44 0.72
C LEU A 56 -28.39 3.43 1.84
N GLU A 57 -28.21 4.58 2.50
CA GLU A 57 -27.43 4.79 3.72
C GLU A 57 -27.81 3.79 4.81
N ARG A 58 -29.12 3.67 5.06
CA ARG A 58 -29.70 2.85 6.12
C ARG A 58 -29.57 1.37 5.77
N LYS A 59 -29.82 1.00 4.52
CA LYS A 59 -29.69 -0.38 4.02
C LYS A 59 -28.23 -0.86 4.08
N LEU A 60 -27.27 -0.03 3.72
CA LEU A 60 -25.83 -0.34 3.81
C LEU A 60 -25.37 -0.46 5.27
N LYS A 61 -25.85 0.40 6.16
CA LYS A 61 -25.51 0.40 7.58
C LYS A 61 -26.13 -0.79 8.35
N GLU A 62 -27.38 -1.14 8.06
CA GLU A 62 -28.12 -2.19 8.77
C GLU A 62 -27.81 -3.61 8.24
N ASN A 63 -27.64 -3.78 6.92
CA ASN A 63 -27.46 -5.11 6.30
C ASN A 63 -26.04 -5.40 5.79
N SER A 64 -25.17 -4.40 5.66
CA SER A 64 -23.85 -4.55 5.04
C SER A 64 -22.70 -3.89 5.82
N GLY A 65 -22.97 -3.38 7.02
CA GLY A 65 -21.98 -2.67 7.86
C GLY A 65 -20.76 -3.49 8.26
N LYS A 66 -20.85 -4.83 8.24
CA LYS A 66 -19.71 -5.73 8.48
C LYS A 66 -18.71 -5.78 7.30
N VAL A 67 -19.16 -5.42 6.09
CA VAL A 67 -18.34 -5.42 4.85
C VAL A 67 -17.63 -4.08 4.66
N PHE A 68 -18.20 -2.99 5.18
CA PHE A 68 -17.68 -1.63 5.03
C PHE A 68 -17.40 -1.02 6.41
N PRO A 69 -16.31 -1.42 7.10
CA PRO A 69 -16.02 -0.97 8.47
C PRO A 69 -15.70 0.53 8.60
N ASN A 70 -15.52 1.25 7.48
CA ASN A 70 -15.16 2.68 7.43
C ASN A 70 -16.32 3.56 6.89
N LEU A 71 -17.58 3.15 7.08
CA LEU A 71 -18.76 3.91 6.67
C LEU A 71 -19.09 5.03 7.68
N GLU A 72 -18.11 5.86 8.00
CA GLU A 72 -18.30 7.11 8.74
C GLU A 72 -18.31 8.23 7.68
N ASP A 73 -19.32 9.11 7.73
CA ASP A 73 -19.47 10.30 6.86
C ASP A 73 -19.98 10.11 5.41
N GLY A 74 -20.74 9.06 5.13
CA GLY A 74 -21.50 8.96 3.86
C GLY A 74 -20.63 8.77 2.60
N THR A 75 -19.36 8.40 2.79
CA THR A 75 -18.40 8.10 1.73
C THR A 75 -17.93 6.66 1.90
N VAL A 76 -17.96 5.87 0.83
CA VAL A 76 -17.32 4.55 0.82
C VAL A 76 -15.87 4.74 0.38
N SER A 77 -14.93 4.54 1.31
CA SER A 77 -13.50 4.51 0.99
C SER A 77 -13.18 3.20 0.27
N VAL A 78 -12.91 3.30 -1.03
CA VAL A 78 -12.44 2.19 -1.85
C VAL A 78 -10.92 2.31 -1.92
N PRO A 79 -10.15 1.28 -1.53
CA PRO A 79 -8.71 1.28 -1.74
C PRO A 79 -8.40 1.50 -3.22
N SER A 80 -7.31 2.19 -3.54
CA SER A 80 -6.86 2.34 -4.93
C SER A 80 -6.85 0.96 -5.60
N GLN A 81 -7.50 0.85 -6.78
CA GLN A 81 -7.52 -0.40 -7.55
C GLN A 81 -6.24 -0.61 -8.35
N LEU A 82 -5.37 0.41 -8.40
CA LEU A 82 -4.11 0.35 -9.14
C LEU A 82 -3.19 -0.74 -8.61
N PRO A 83 -2.95 -0.87 -7.27
CA PRO A 83 -2.27 -2.01 -6.68
C PRO A 83 -2.82 -3.36 -7.15
N LEU A 84 -4.13 -3.56 -7.09
CA LEU A 84 -4.74 -4.84 -7.45
C LEU A 84 -4.55 -5.16 -8.94
N LEU A 85 -4.77 -4.18 -9.81
CA LEU A 85 -4.63 -4.33 -11.26
C LEU A 85 -3.18 -4.57 -11.67
N ALA A 86 -2.24 -3.80 -11.13
CA ALA A 86 -0.81 -4.00 -11.38
C ALA A 86 -0.34 -5.37 -10.89
N SER A 87 -0.79 -5.78 -9.70
CA SER A 87 -0.45 -7.08 -9.11
C SER A 87 -0.99 -8.24 -9.94
N TYR A 88 -2.19 -8.11 -10.51
CA TYR A 88 -2.74 -9.06 -11.48
C TYR A 88 -1.80 -9.20 -12.69
N TYR A 89 -1.39 -8.10 -13.33
CA TYR A 89 -0.47 -8.16 -14.46
C TYR A 89 0.89 -8.78 -14.08
N SER A 90 1.45 -8.40 -12.93
CA SER A 90 2.70 -8.94 -12.40
C SER A 90 2.63 -10.43 -12.12
N GLN A 91 1.49 -10.95 -11.64
CA GLN A 91 1.29 -12.39 -11.41
C GLN A 91 1.39 -13.19 -12.71
N PHE A 92 0.93 -12.63 -13.83
CA PHE A 92 1.07 -13.22 -15.16
C PHE A 92 2.36 -12.81 -15.88
N LYS A 93 3.30 -12.16 -15.17
CA LYS A 93 4.59 -11.68 -15.68
C LYS A 93 4.49 -10.64 -16.80
N ASP A 94 3.35 -9.96 -16.90
CA ASP A 94 3.14 -8.83 -17.80
C ASP A 94 3.59 -7.53 -17.10
N PHE A 95 4.88 -7.46 -16.79
CA PHE A 95 5.45 -6.35 -16.00
C PHE A 95 5.33 -5.00 -16.70
N LEU A 96 5.31 -4.99 -18.04
CA LEU A 96 5.10 -3.76 -18.80
C LEU A 96 3.72 -3.16 -18.50
N LYS A 97 2.65 -3.97 -18.52
CA LYS A 97 1.32 -3.49 -18.13
C LYS A 97 1.26 -3.13 -16.66
N ALA A 98 1.89 -3.91 -15.79
CA ALA A 98 1.91 -3.63 -14.36
C ALA A 98 2.54 -2.26 -14.05
N ARG A 99 3.66 -1.92 -14.70
CA ARG A 99 4.32 -0.61 -14.59
C ARG A 99 3.47 0.51 -15.19
N ASN A 100 2.84 0.27 -16.35
CA ASN A 100 1.99 1.27 -16.99
C ASN A 100 0.80 1.72 -16.13
N VAL A 101 0.28 0.85 -15.26
CA VAL A 101 -0.78 1.19 -14.28
C VAL A 101 -0.34 2.31 -13.32
N PHE A 102 0.95 2.38 -13.01
CA PHE A 102 1.54 3.36 -12.08
C PHE A 102 2.45 4.39 -12.76
N ARG A 103 2.37 4.53 -14.09
CA ARG A 103 3.31 5.37 -14.84
C ARG A 103 3.30 6.81 -14.35
N ASP A 104 2.12 7.41 -14.20
CA ASP A 104 1.97 8.80 -13.77
C ASP A 104 2.48 9.03 -12.35
N ASP A 105 2.16 8.12 -11.42
CA ASP A 105 2.64 8.17 -10.03
C ASP A 105 4.17 8.01 -9.95
N THR A 106 4.73 7.15 -10.80
CA THR A 106 6.18 6.90 -10.87
C THR A 106 6.92 8.10 -11.46
N VAL A 107 6.42 8.68 -12.56
CA VAL A 107 6.97 9.91 -13.15
C VAL A 107 6.94 11.05 -12.13
N THR A 108 5.83 11.23 -11.43
CA THR A 108 5.70 12.25 -10.38
C THR A 108 6.69 12.01 -9.24
N SER A 109 6.80 10.77 -8.77
CA SER A 109 7.73 10.42 -7.70
C SER A 109 9.18 10.65 -8.10
N ILE A 110 9.56 10.33 -9.33
CA ILE A 110 10.90 10.57 -9.85
C ILE A 110 11.17 12.07 -10.03
N ALA A 111 10.18 12.85 -10.48
CA ALA A 111 10.31 14.30 -10.59
C ALA A 111 10.56 14.96 -9.22
N ILE A 112 9.92 14.46 -8.16
CA ILE A 112 10.20 14.85 -6.77
C ILE A 112 11.67 14.57 -6.44
N LEU A 113 12.18 13.37 -6.74
CA LEU A 113 13.58 13.01 -6.47
C LEU A 113 14.61 13.83 -7.27
N ASP A 114 14.21 14.37 -8.42
CA ASP A 114 15.06 15.23 -9.25
C ASP A 114 15.03 16.71 -8.81
N ASP A 115 14.05 17.14 -8.00
CA ASP A 115 13.85 18.54 -7.62
C ASP A 115 14.74 19.01 -6.44
N GLY A 116 15.39 18.07 -5.76
CA GLY A 116 16.34 18.29 -4.68
C GLY A 116 15.94 17.56 -3.39
N PRO A 117 16.84 17.44 -2.40
CA PRO A 117 16.66 16.50 -1.29
C PRO A 117 15.55 16.86 -0.28
N GLY A 118 14.91 18.03 -0.40
CA GLY A 118 13.99 18.56 0.61
C GLY A 118 12.68 17.78 0.75
N ASN A 119 12.22 17.12 -0.32
CA ASN A 119 10.99 16.35 -0.36
C ASN A 119 11.20 14.89 -0.81
N ASP A 120 12.46 14.47 -0.97
CA ASP A 120 12.89 13.16 -1.44
C ASP A 120 12.19 11.99 -0.73
N SER A 121 11.93 12.14 0.57
CA SER A 121 11.23 11.13 1.38
C SER A 121 9.84 10.76 0.81
N ILE A 122 9.14 11.72 0.19
CA ILE A 122 7.85 11.50 -0.46
C ILE A 122 8.01 10.63 -1.71
N GLY A 123 9.01 10.94 -2.54
CA GLY A 123 9.33 10.18 -3.74
C GLY A 123 9.72 8.74 -3.37
N TYR A 124 10.60 8.59 -2.37
CA TYR A 124 11.02 7.27 -1.91
C TYR A 124 9.89 6.44 -1.31
N GLU A 125 9.05 7.05 -0.45
CA GLU A 125 7.92 6.32 0.14
C GLU A 125 6.94 5.85 -0.94
N THR A 126 6.62 6.72 -1.90
CA THR A 126 5.66 6.42 -2.97
C THR A 126 6.15 5.27 -3.84
N LEU A 127 7.40 5.33 -4.33
CA LEU A 127 8.00 4.25 -5.10
C LEU A 127 8.08 2.94 -4.30
N ALA A 128 8.38 3.01 -3.00
CA ALA A 128 8.45 1.82 -2.15
C ALA A 128 7.12 1.07 -2.00
N TRP A 129 5.98 1.76 -2.18
CA TRP A 129 4.65 1.13 -2.26
C TRP A 129 4.31 0.62 -3.65
N ILE A 130 4.73 1.32 -4.71
CA ILE A 130 4.42 0.95 -6.11
C ILE A 130 5.21 -0.28 -6.58
N LEU A 131 6.52 -0.30 -6.35
CA LEU A 131 7.44 -1.29 -6.93
C LEU A 131 7.06 -2.76 -6.64
N PRO A 132 6.61 -3.14 -5.43
CA PRO A 132 6.15 -4.51 -5.16
C PRO A 132 4.96 -4.96 -6.04
N HIS A 133 4.05 -4.04 -6.38
CA HIS A 133 2.88 -4.33 -7.22
C HIS A 133 3.25 -4.46 -8.70
N ALA A 134 4.27 -3.71 -9.14
CA ALA A 134 4.83 -3.81 -10.49
C ALA A 134 5.74 -5.04 -10.70
N GLY A 135 5.99 -5.82 -9.64
CA GLY A 135 6.87 -6.99 -9.67
C GLY A 135 8.35 -6.67 -9.53
N ASP A 136 8.70 -5.42 -9.22
CA ASP A 136 10.07 -4.91 -9.14
C ASP A 136 10.64 -5.05 -7.71
N ASP A 137 10.55 -6.26 -7.15
CA ASP A 137 10.87 -6.55 -5.73
C ASP A 137 12.29 -6.12 -5.32
N GLN A 138 13.29 -6.28 -6.20
CA GLN A 138 14.66 -5.88 -5.90
C GLN A 138 14.81 -4.35 -5.76
N TYR A 139 14.14 -3.59 -6.62
CA TYR A 139 14.08 -2.12 -6.52
C TYR A 139 13.29 -1.72 -5.26
N ALA A 140 12.19 -2.43 -4.99
CA ALA A 140 11.38 -2.23 -3.79
C ALA A 140 12.14 -2.50 -2.49
N LEU A 141 13.10 -3.43 -2.49
CA LEU A 141 13.98 -3.67 -1.34
C LEU A 141 15.10 -2.63 -1.25
N SER A 142 15.67 -2.23 -2.39
CA SER A 142 16.77 -1.26 -2.42
C SER A 142 16.35 0.08 -1.82
N ILE A 143 15.17 0.59 -2.21
CA ILE A 143 14.65 1.86 -1.73
C ILE A 143 14.35 1.87 -0.22
N ARG A 144 14.15 0.70 0.40
CA ARG A 144 13.93 0.57 1.85
C ARG A 144 15.18 0.91 2.65
N SER A 145 16.37 0.82 2.05
CA SER A 145 17.62 1.29 2.69
C SER A 145 17.65 2.80 2.90
N LEU A 146 16.87 3.57 2.13
CA LEU A 146 16.74 5.01 2.31
C LEU A 146 15.70 5.35 3.38
N ILE A 147 14.75 4.48 3.67
CA ILE A 147 13.72 4.68 4.69
C ILE A 147 14.30 4.29 6.07
N CYS A 148 15.21 5.11 6.57
CA CYS A 148 16.01 4.87 7.78
C CYS A 148 15.55 5.72 8.98
N PRO A 149 16.05 5.45 10.21
CA PRO A 149 15.65 6.17 11.41
C PRO A 149 16.28 7.55 11.60
N ASP A 150 17.32 7.90 10.83
CA ASP A 150 17.97 9.21 10.87
C ASP A 150 17.81 9.91 9.53
N THR A 151 17.15 11.06 9.54
CA THR A 151 16.89 11.86 8.35
C THR A 151 18.12 12.63 7.86
N SER A 152 19.29 12.49 8.52
CA SER A 152 20.52 13.19 8.16
C SER A 152 21.00 12.94 6.72
N ILE A 153 20.56 11.84 6.09
CA ILE A 153 20.74 11.59 4.63
C ILE A 153 20.05 12.68 3.79
N TRP A 154 18.96 13.27 4.29
CA TRP A 154 18.16 14.31 3.64
C TRP A 154 18.46 15.73 4.14
N SER A 155 19.19 15.87 5.24
CA SER A 155 19.59 17.17 5.80
C SER A 155 20.77 17.75 5.03
N ASN A 156 20.55 18.92 4.43
CA ASN A 156 21.51 19.60 3.58
C ASN A 156 22.03 20.89 4.23
N ASP A 157 22.27 20.86 5.53
CA ASP A 157 22.76 22.03 6.26
C ASP A 157 24.21 21.81 6.67
N GLY A 158 25.10 22.43 5.91
CA GLY A 158 26.43 22.81 6.39
C GLY A 158 26.30 23.93 7.43
N GLN A 159 25.62 23.64 8.53
CA GLN A 159 25.52 24.53 9.68
C GLN A 159 26.23 23.84 10.83
N ASP A 160 27.54 24.07 10.88
CA ASP A 160 28.28 24.12 12.14
C ASP A 160 27.46 25.01 13.10
N ASP A 161 26.94 24.41 14.16
CA ASP A 161 27.05 24.88 15.55
C ASP A 161 25.90 24.36 16.44
N GLN A 162 26.25 23.39 17.29
CA GLN A 162 25.88 23.22 18.70
C GLN A 162 24.38 23.23 19.10
N GLU A 163 23.88 22.08 19.56
CA GLU A 163 23.83 21.74 21.00
C GLU A 163 23.35 20.28 21.18
N GLU A 164 24.25 19.46 21.74
CA GLU A 164 24.01 18.07 22.14
C GLU A 164 23.04 18.05 23.34
N TYR A 165 21.74 18.20 23.10
CA TYR A 165 20.74 17.80 24.07
C TYR A 165 20.48 16.31 23.92
N SER A 166 20.94 15.55 24.91
CA SER A 166 20.61 14.15 25.12
C SER A 166 19.11 13.98 25.42
N ILE A 167 18.27 14.16 24.41
CA ILE A 167 16.93 13.59 24.39
C ILE A 167 17.15 12.12 24.06
N GLU A 168 16.63 11.20 24.88
CA GLU A 168 16.60 9.77 24.55
C GLU A 168 16.15 9.62 23.09
N SER A 169 17.10 9.32 22.21
CA SER A 169 16.94 9.34 20.75
C SER A 169 15.88 8.32 20.37
N THR A 170 14.65 8.79 20.21
CA THR A 170 13.61 7.99 19.55
C THR A 170 13.98 7.97 18.08
N ARG A 171 14.68 6.91 17.67
CA ARG A 171 14.98 6.56 16.27
C ARG A 171 13.70 6.62 15.44
N ASN A 172 13.45 7.73 14.75
CA ASN A 172 12.20 8.01 14.05
C ASN A 172 12.50 8.31 12.58
N GLY A 173 12.03 7.44 11.69
CA GLY A 173 12.11 7.68 10.25
C GLY A 173 10.86 8.34 9.67
N PRO A 174 10.78 8.45 8.33
CA PRO A 174 9.79 9.26 7.63
C PRO A 174 8.42 8.58 7.50
N ILE A 175 8.32 7.26 7.66
CA ILE A 175 7.06 6.54 7.40
C ILE A 175 6.16 6.54 8.64
N LYS A 176 4.84 6.42 8.41
CA LYS A 176 3.84 6.20 9.46
C LYS A 176 3.04 4.95 9.12
N LEU A 177 3.63 3.79 9.40
CA LEU A 177 3.03 2.50 9.09
C LEU A 177 2.60 1.78 10.37
N SER A 178 1.49 1.05 10.32
CA SER A 178 1.03 0.23 11.44
C SER A 178 0.69 -1.18 11.00
N CYS A 179 0.80 -2.12 11.92
CA CYS A 179 0.52 -3.52 11.65
C CYS A 179 -0.99 -3.74 11.53
N GLU A 180 -1.42 -4.27 10.39
CA GLU A 180 -2.82 -4.54 10.08
C GLU A 180 -3.43 -5.69 10.90
N GLY A 181 -2.61 -6.35 11.73
CA GLY A 181 -3.04 -7.40 12.65
C GLY A 181 -3.59 -6.90 13.99
N ALA A 182 -3.75 -5.58 14.15
CA ALA A 182 -4.22 -4.93 15.38
C ALA A 182 -3.38 -5.24 16.63
N CYS A 183 -2.08 -5.53 16.47
CA CYS A 183 -1.17 -5.81 17.59
C CYS A 183 -0.53 -4.54 18.20
N GLY A 184 -0.81 -3.37 17.65
CA GLY A 184 -0.25 -2.10 18.10
C GLY A 184 1.17 -1.80 17.59
N LYS A 185 1.85 -2.74 16.90
CA LYS A 185 3.16 -2.48 16.28
C LYS A 185 3.03 -1.38 15.23
N LYS A 186 3.92 -0.39 15.31
CA LYS A 186 4.07 0.71 14.35
C LYS A 186 5.52 0.73 13.86
N TRP A 187 5.72 1.23 12.66
CA TRP A 187 7.04 1.43 12.06
C TRP A 187 7.18 2.87 11.60
N THR A 188 8.33 3.44 11.91
CA THR A 188 8.77 4.75 11.41
C THR A 188 9.87 4.64 10.36
N TYR A 189 10.46 3.44 10.19
CA TYR A 189 11.48 3.13 9.19
C TYR A 189 11.38 1.66 8.75
N ALA A 190 12.18 1.26 7.77
CA ALA A 190 12.19 -0.09 7.20
C ALA A 190 12.79 -1.15 8.16
N ASP A 191 11.99 -1.64 9.11
CA ASP A 191 12.44 -2.59 10.14
C ASP A 191 11.50 -3.80 10.35
N ASP A 192 11.84 -4.91 9.70
CA ASP A 192 11.22 -6.23 9.88
C ASP A 192 9.68 -6.23 9.79
N PHE A 193 9.19 -6.13 8.57
CA PHE A 193 7.77 -6.25 8.25
C PHE A 193 7.54 -6.81 6.86
N TYR A 194 6.30 -7.22 6.61
CA TYR A 194 5.88 -7.86 5.37
C TYR A 194 4.85 -6.99 4.69
N VAL A 195 5.16 -6.55 3.47
CA VAL A 195 4.25 -5.77 2.63
C VAL A 195 3.44 -6.72 1.75
N CYS A 196 2.13 -6.52 1.69
CA CYS A 196 1.29 -7.26 0.76
C CYS A 196 1.58 -6.81 -0.67
N LYS A 197 1.86 -7.74 -1.57
CA LYS A 197 2.09 -7.44 -2.98
C LYS A 197 0.80 -7.27 -3.79
N SER A 198 -0.36 -7.14 -3.14
CA SER A 198 -1.66 -7.06 -3.82
C SER A 198 -2.59 -6.01 -3.23
N CYS A 199 -2.63 -5.90 -1.90
CA CYS A 199 -3.44 -4.90 -1.22
C CYS A 199 -2.67 -3.60 -1.06
N ASP A 200 -3.37 -2.48 -1.24
CA ASP A 200 -2.81 -1.14 -1.07
C ASP A 200 -2.39 -0.89 0.38
N ARG A 201 -1.13 -0.46 0.58
CA ARG A 201 -0.55 -0.04 1.87
C ARG A 201 -0.75 -1.01 3.04
N ILE A 202 -0.91 -2.31 2.78
CA ILE A 202 -1.06 -3.33 3.83
C ILE A 202 0.31 -3.87 4.26
N ALA A 203 0.58 -3.83 5.56
CA ALA A 203 1.75 -4.45 6.17
C ALA A 203 1.43 -5.23 7.45
N PHE A 204 2.19 -6.31 7.66
CA PHE A 204 2.10 -7.13 8.87
C PHE A 204 3.48 -7.38 9.46
N CYS A 205 3.54 -7.52 10.79
CA CYS A 205 4.68 -8.15 11.44
C CYS A 205 4.60 -9.67 11.24
N SER A 206 5.73 -10.37 11.40
CA SER A 206 5.82 -11.83 11.22
C SER A 206 4.71 -12.59 11.97
N ASN A 207 4.48 -12.28 13.25
CA ASN A 207 3.45 -12.93 14.07
C ASN A 207 2.03 -12.72 13.55
N CYS A 208 1.69 -11.51 13.08
CA CYS A 208 0.35 -11.23 12.58
C CYS A 208 0.15 -11.80 11.17
N LEU A 209 1.19 -11.85 10.35
CA LEU A 209 1.15 -12.54 9.06
C LEU A 209 0.92 -14.05 9.26
N GLU A 210 1.61 -14.68 10.20
CA GLU A 210 1.38 -16.10 10.54
C GLU A 210 -0.06 -16.34 11.02
N LYS A 211 -0.61 -15.43 11.84
CA LYS A 211 -2.02 -15.49 12.24
C LYS A 211 -2.96 -15.33 11.04
N LEU A 212 -2.67 -14.44 10.09
CA LEU A 212 -3.44 -14.27 8.87
C LEU A 212 -3.46 -15.57 8.07
N LYS A 213 -2.28 -16.14 7.79
CA LYS A 213 -2.10 -17.39 7.04
C LYS A 213 -2.83 -18.58 7.66
N ARG A 214 -2.92 -18.63 9.00
CA ARG A 214 -3.66 -19.66 9.75
C ARG A 214 -5.14 -19.36 9.94
N ASN A 215 -5.63 -18.28 9.33
CA ASN A 215 -7.01 -17.81 9.47
C ASN A 215 -7.43 -17.53 10.93
N ARG A 216 -6.55 -16.87 11.68
CA ARG A 216 -6.71 -16.56 13.11
C ARG A 216 -6.76 -15.07 13.43
N LEU A 217 -6.74 -14.18 12.43
CA LEU A 217 -6.94 -12.76 12.66
C LEU A 217 -8.44 -12.44 12.81
N ALA A 218 -8.75 -11.57 13.77
CA ALA A 218 -10.12 -11.10 14.00
C ALA A 218 -10.61 -10.15 12.90
N ARG A 219 -9.69 -9.48 12.19
CA ARG A 219 -9.97 -8.58 11.07
C ARG A 219 -9.26 -9.08 9.81
N TRP A 220 -9.95 -9.00 8.68
CA TRP A 220 -9.49 -9.49 7.38
C TRP A 220 -9.18 -8.31 6.47
N ASN A 221 -8.08 -7.61 6.77
CA ASN A 221 -7.61 -6.50 5.93
C ASN A 221 -6.82 -6.99 4.70
N CYS A 222 -6.58 -8.31 4.61
CA CYS A 222 -5.88 -8.98 3.52
C CYS A 222 -6.28 -10.46 3.43
N ARG A 223 -5.82 -11.17 2.39
CA ARG A 223 -6.04 -12.61 2.16
C ARG A 223 -4.78 -13.42 2.47
N PRO A 224 -4.90 -14.62 3.05
CA PRO A 224 -3.75 -15.46 3.38
C PRO A 224 -2.99 -15.98 2.14
N GLU A 225 -3.65 -16.07 0.99
CA GLU A 225 -3.07 -16.56 -0.28
C GLU A 225 -2.23 -15.50 -1.01
N HIS A 226 -2.28 -14.23 -0.59
CA HIS A 226 -1.49 -13.17 -1.23
C HIS A 226 0.01 -13.40 -1.07
N SER A 227 0.78 -12.85 -2.00
CA SER A 227 2.24 -12.84 -1.93
C SER A 227 2.73 -11.69 -1.06
N TRP A 228 3.89 -11.88 -0.43
CA TRP A 228 4.43 -10.96 0.57
C TRP A 228 5.88 -10.63 0.26
N LEU A 229 6.21 -9.34 0.29
CA LEU A 229 7.59 -8.87 0.26
C LEU A 229 8.07 -8.70 1.71
N HIS A 230 9.10 -9.45 2.11
CA HIS A 230 9.73 -9.29 3.43
C HIS A 230 10.74 -8.15 3.39
N ILE A 231 10.51 -7.14 4.20
CA ILE A 231 11.47 -6.09 4.49
C ILE A 231 12.33 -6.58 5.67
N PRO A 232 13.65 -6.74 5.49
CA PRO A 232 14.51 -7.29 6.53
C PRO A 232 14.59 -6.36 7.76
N PRO A 233 15.04 -6.88 8.91
CA PRO A 233 15.36 -6.05 10.07
C PRO A 233 16.39 -4.98 9.74
N TRP A 234 16.21 -3.78 10.30
CA TRP A 234 17.19 -2.72 10.18
C TRP A 234 18.47 -3.08 10.94
N LYS A 235 19.62 -2.75 10.35
CA LYS A 235 20.92 -2.79 11.02
C LYS A 235 21.63 -1.49 10.70
N ASP A 236 22.28 -0.89 11.67
CA ASP A 236 22.95 0.40 11.46
C ASP A 236 24.05 0.28 10.37
N ASP A 237 24.71 -0.89 10.26
CA ASP A 237 25.65 -1.21 9.17
C ASP A 237 25.01 -1.24 7.75
N ASN A 238 23.68 -1.27 7.66
CA ASN A 238 22.95 -1.21 6.39
C ASN A 238 22.70 0.22 5.92
N GLU A 239 22.98 1.24 6.75
CA GLU A 239 22.83 2.63 6.35
C GLU A 239 23.77 2.92 5.15
N PRO A 240 23.24 3.38 4.01
CA PRO A 240 24.08 3.73 2.89
C PRO A 240 24.86 5.02 3.17
N GLY A 241 26.07 5.13 2.60
CA GLY A 241 26.77 6.41 2.58
C GLY A 241 25.95 7.54 1.94
N LYS A 242 26.25 8.81 2.26
CA LYS A 242 25.53 9.98 1.71
C LYS A 242 25.47 9.92 0.17
N GLY A 243 24.27 10.02 -0.38
CA GLY A 243 24.02 9.96 -1.84
C GLY A 243 24.10 8.56 -2.44
N MET A 244 24.19 7.52 -1.61
CA MET A 244 24.24 6.12 -2.01
C MET A 244 22.94 5.40 -1.63
N ILE A 245 22.68 4.28 -2.29
CA ILE A 245 21.58 3.35 -1.98
C ILE A 245 22.15 1.94 -1.96
N ARG A 246 21.65 1.10 -1.04
CA ARG A 246 21.99 -0.32 -1.00
C ARG A 246 21.15 -1.09 -2.00
N VAL A 247 21.80 -1.82 -2.88
CA VAL A 247 21.19 -2.77 -3.83
C VAL A 247 21.72 -4.17 -3.54
N LEU A 248 20.95 -5.20 -3.88
CA LEU A 248 21.44 -6.57 -3.89
C LEU A 248 21.97 -6.90 -5.28
N ASP A 249 23.17 -7.45 -5.37
CA ASP A 249 23.69 -7.97 -6.64
C ASP A 249 23.03 -9.30 -7.04
N GLU A 250 23.44 -9.87 -8.18
CA GLU A 250 22.92 -11.14 -8.68
C GLU A 250 23.16 -12.32 -7.73
N ALA A 251 24.17 -12.22 -6.85
CA ALA A 251 24.48 -13.21 -5.82
C ALA A 251 23.72 -12.93 -4.50
N GLY A 252 22.91 -11.88 -4.44
CA GLY A 252 22.19 -11.46 -3.23
C GLY A 252 23.07 -10.75 -2.21
N SER A 253 24.26 -10.29 -2.60
CA SER A 253 25.17 -9.56 -1.72
C SER A 253 24.87 -8.05 -1.77
N PRO A 254 24.86 -7.35 -0.62
CA PRO A 254 24.61 -5.92 -0.58
C PRO A 254 25.78 -5.13 -1.17
N LYS A 255 25.46 -4.21 -2.08
CA LYS A 255 26.38 -3.27 -2.72
C LYS A 255 25.82 -1.86 -2.63
N GLU A 256 26.69 -0.86 -2.56
CA GLU A 256 26.29 0.53 -2.72
C GLU A 256 26.41 1.00 -4.17
N VAL A 257 25.40 1.73 -4.62
CA VAL A 257 25.40 2.46 -5.89
C VAL A 257 24.94 3.89 -5.63
N LYS A 258 25.28 4.83 -6.52
CA LYS A 258 24.80 6.20 -6.40
C LYS A 258 23.27 6.22 -6.61
N ILE A 259 22.56 7.00 -5.79
CA ILE A 259 21.11 7.20 -5.95
C ILE A 259 20.79 7.66 -7.37
N SER A 260 21.57 8.59 -7.92
CA SER A 260 21.37 9.11 -9.27
C SER A 260 21.53 8.06 -10.37
N ASP A 261 22.42 7.07 -10.20
CA ASP A 261 22.57 5.98 -11.15
C ASP A 261 21.44 4.95 -10.99
N TRP A 262 21.01 4.68 -9.75
CA TRP A 262 19.84 3.85 -9.48
C TRP A 262 18.55 4.45 -10.05
N ILE A 263 18.34 5.76 -9.93
CA ILE A 263 17.19 6.47 -10.53
C ILE A 263 17.25 6.40 -12.06
N LYS A 264 18.44 6.56 -12.69
CA LYS A 264 18.59 6.40 -14.15
C LYS A 264 18.21 4.99 -14.60
N ASP A 265 18.64 3.97 -13.87
CA ASP A 265 18.25 2.60 -14.15
C ASP A 265 16.75 2.38 -13.97
N LEU A 266 16.15 2.98 -12.94
CA LEU A 266 14.70 2.94 -12.74
C LEU A 266 13.95 3.62 -13.90
N LYS A 267 14.36 4.81 -14.33
CA LYS A 267 13.80 5.50 -15.51
C LYS A 267 13.87 4.62 -16.76
N ARG A 268 15.01 3.97 -16.99
CA ARG A 268 15.23 3.07 -18.13
C ARG A 268 14.29 1.87 -18.13
N ILE A 269 14.09 1.19 -17.00
CA ILE A 269 13.21 0.00 -16.96
C ILE A 269 11.71 0.34 -16.97
N TRP A 270 11.37 1.58 -16.61
CA TRP A 270 10.01 2.13 -16.63
C TRP A 270 9.68 2.93 -17.91
N ASP A 271 10.64 3.03 -18.85
CA ASP A 271 10.49 3.80 -20.10
C ASP A 271 10.04 5.25 -19.83
N ILE A 272 10.76 5.91 -18.92
CA ILE A 272 10.59 7.31 -18.51
C ILE A 272 11.78 8.11 -19.05
N GLU A 273 11.49 9.21 -19.73
CA GLU A 273 12.47 10.16 -20.27
C GLU A 273 13.12 11.04 -19.19
#